data_AF-A0A9J6ZWZ3-F1
#
_entry.id   AF-A0A9J6ZWZ3-F1
#
_cell.length_a   1.000
_cell.length_b   1.000
_cell.length_c   1.000
_cell.angle_alpha   90.00
_cell.angle_beta   90.00
_cell.angle_gamma   90.00
#
_symmetry.space_group_name_H-M   'P 1'
#
loop_
_entity.id
_entity.type
_entity.pdbx_description
1 polymer ?
#
loop_
_entity_poly.entity_id
_entity_poly.type
_entity_poly.pdbx_seq_one_letter_code
_entity_poly.pdbx_strand_id
1 'polypeptide(L)'
;MSLRLVSKRKILWASLAGSAGTSAALVGLFFMLLGLNLHTYTKLTAERVLAKVIVGEKSELGRALMLRIDGKQPIRLDMPGEEWQLDGRFLKWKAWAALLGKTPNVRLERFSSRREKNAQVASEPVIIELIESPGAWISAAMTIAEQLGMVDAYYGSSVYMPLAEGAEFIVSATMSGLGNGYYVSVDPGELGLPGRRDRPVFSPCGVLGDGLADEESPGDPGLDDGDQSQTAATRPERSVLKLMCT
;
A
#
# COMPACT_ATOMS: atom_id res chain seq x y z
N MET A 1 -68.68 44.91 -6.90
CA MET A 1 -68.37 43.47 -6.72
C MET A 1 -67.08 43.09 -7.48
N SER A 2 -65.93 43.70 -7.16
CA SER A 2 -64.66 43.47 -7.90
C SER A 2 -63.41 43.32 -7.02
N LEU A 3 -63.45 43.78 -5.76
CA LEU A 3 -62.32 43.68 -4.81
C LEU A 3 -62.01 42.25 -4.34
N ARG A 4 -63.01 41.36 -4.28
CA ARG A 4 -62.83 39.96 -3.81
C ARG A 4 -62.07 39.06 -4.78
N LEU A 5 -62.02 39.40 -6.07
CA LEU A 5 -61.35 38.58 -7.10
C LEU A 5 -59.83 38.89 -7.19
N VAL A 6 -59.43 40.14 -6.95
CA VAL A 6 -58.02 40.56 -6.94
C VAL A 6 -57.27 39.97 -5.74
N SER A 7 -57.90 39.93 -4.57
CA SER A 7 -57.34 39.31 -3.36
C SER A 7 -57.10 37.80 -3.53
N LYS A 8 -58.03 37.07 -4.17
CA LYS A 8 -57.87 35.63 -4.43
C LYS A 8 -56.72 35.30 -5.38
N ARG A 9 -56.50 36.10 -6.44
CA ARG A 9 -55.32 35.94 -7.31
C ARG A 9 -54.03 36.16 -6.53
N LYS A 10 -53.92 37.23 -5.73
CA LYS A 10 -52.70 37.50 -4.93
C LYS A 10 -52.36 36.37 -3.95
N ILE A 11 -53.36 35.77 -3.31
CA ILE A 11 -53.17 34.63 -2.40
C ILE A 11 -52.72 33.38 -3.17
N LEU A 12 -53.30 33.09 -4.34
CA LEU A 12 -52.88 31.96 -5.18
C LEU A 12 -51.44 32.11 -5.67
N TRP A 13 -51.03 33.31 -6.10
CA TRP A 13 -49.64 33.57 -6.51
C TRP A 13 -48.66 33.45 -5.32
N ALA A 14 -49.07 33.88 -4.13
CA ALA A 14 -48.27 33.72 -2.91
C ALA A 14 -48.10 32.25 -2.51
N SER A 15 -49.16 31.44 -2.59
CA SER A 15 -49.10 30.00 -2.32
C SER A 15 -48.25 29.24 -3.35
N LEU A 16 -48.37 29.60 -4.64
CA LEU A 16 -47.59 28.97 -5.70
C LEU A 16 -46.10 29.32 -5.58
N ALA A 17 -45.77 30.60 -5.33
CA ALA A 17 -44.40 31.05 -5.08
C ALA A 17 -43.80 30.40 -3.82
N GLY A 18 -44.59 30.26 -2.75
CA GLY A 18 -44.17 29.55 -1.53
C GLY A 18 -43.84 28.09 -1.80
N SER A 19 -44.72 27.37 -2.51
CA SER A 19 -44.49 25.96 -2.85
C SER A 19 -43.24 25.77 -3.73
N ALA A 20 -43.04 26.63 -4.72
CA ALA A 20 -41.87 26.57 -5.59
C ALA A 20 -40.56 26.82 -4.81
N GLY A 21 -40.58 27.79 -3.89
CA GLY A 21 -39.45 28.05 -3.00
C GLY A 21 -39.14 26.86 -2.08
N THR A 22 -40.16 26.26 -1.46
CA THR A 22 -39.99 25.06 -0.63
C THR A 22 -39.48 23.87 -1.45
N SER A 23 -40.02 23.64 -2.65
CA SER A 23 -39.52 22.58 -3.54
C SER A 23 -38.06 22.80 -3.93
N ALA A 24 -37.67 24.02 -4.31
CA ALA A 24 -36.29 24.34 -4.62
C ALA A 24 -35.36 24.14 -3.40
N ALA A 25 -35.81 24.52 -2.20
CA ALA A 25 -35.06 24.30 -0.95
C ALA A 25 -34.89 22.81 -0.64
N LEU A 26 -35.94 21.99 -0.83
CA LEU A 26 -35.88 20.54 -0.64
C LEU A 26 -34.94 19.88 -1.64
N VAL A 27 -34.96 20.31 -2.91
CA VAL A 27 -34.03 19.83 -3.94
C VAL A 27 -32.59 20.22 -3.58
N GLY A 28 -32.35 21.45 -3.14
CA GLY A 28 -31.04 21.90 -2.67
C GLY A 28 -30.52 21.08 -1.48
N LEU A 29 -31.39 20.81 -0.49
CA LEU A 29 -31.06 19.97 0.66
C LEU A 29 -30.75 18.53 0.24
N PHE A 30 -31.51 17.97 -0.71
CA PHE A 30 -31.26 16.64 -1.26
C PHE A 30 -29.86 16.53 -1.88
N PHE A 31 -29.50 17.46 -2.77
CA PHE A 31 -28.17 17.47 -3.39
C PHE A 31 -27.04 17.72 -2.39
N MET A 32 -27.27 18.54 -1.37
CA MET A 32 -26.31 18.75 -0.28
C MET A 32 -26.07 17.45 0.51
N LEU A 33 -27.12 16.74 0.90
CA LEU A 33 -27.02 15.45 1.59
C LEU A 33 -26.37 14.38 0.71
N LEU A 34 -26.70 14.36 -0.58
CA LEU A 34 -26.09 13.46 -1.55
C LEU A 34 -24.59 13.74 -1.70
N GLY A 35 -24.20 15.02 -1.82
CA GLY A 35 -22.80 15.42 -1.89
C GLY A 35 -22.02 15.04 -0.63
N LEU A 36 -22.60 15.25 0.55
CA LEU A 36 -22.00 14.82 1.82
C LEU A 36 -21.86 13.30 1.91
N ASN A 37 -22.85 12.55 1.41
CA ASN A 37 -22.83 11.09 1.37
C ASN A 37 -21.70 10.58 0.46
N LEU A 38 -21.60 11.10 -0.77
CA LEU A 38 -20.52 10.75 -1.71
C LEU A 38 -19.15 11.12 -1.15
N HIS A 39 -19.02 12.32 -0.56
CA HIS A 39 -17.76 12.75 0.06
C HIS A 39 -17.33 11.79 1.18
N THR A 40 -18.27 11.43 2.07
CA THR A 40 -18.03 10.49 3.15
C THR A 40 -17.64 9.12 2.60
N TYR A 41 -18.35 8.62 1.59
CA TYR A 41 -18.05 7.35 0.94
C TYR A 41 -16.61 7.30 0.42
N THR A 42 -16.18 8.30 -0.36
CA THR A 42 -14.79 8.34 -0.90
C THR A 42 -13.71 8.33 0.19
N LYS A 43 -13.98 8.93 1.35
CA LYS A 43 -13.06 8.91 2.49
C LYS A 43 -13.03 7.54 3.18
N LEU A 44 -14.15 6.82 3.21
CA LEU A 44 -14.25 5.49 3.81
C LEU A 44 -13.60 4.40 2.96
N THR A 45 -13.67 4.52 1.63
CA THR A 45 -13.11 3.53 0.70
C THR A 45 -11.66 3.83 0.29
N ALA A 46 -11.07 4.91 0.79
CA ALA A 46 -9.69 5.24 0.46
C ALA A 46 -8.73 4.21 1.06
N GLU A 47 -8.01 3.50 0.21
CA GLU A 47 -6.90 2.64 0.60
C GLU A 47 -5.59 3.40 0.54
N ARG A 48 -4.77 3.30 1.59
CA ARG A 48 -3.43 3.88 1.62
C ARG A 48 -2.40 2.76 1.71
N VAL A 49 -1.50 2.66 0.74
CA VAL A 49 -0.35 1.74 0.84
C VAL A 49 0.56 2.20 1.99
N LEU A 50 0.85 1.29 2.92
CA LEU A 50 1.71 1.56 4.08
C LEU A 50 3.07 0.89 3.96
N ALA A 51 3.10 -0.33 3.45
CA ALA A 51 4.32 -1.10 3.32
C ALA A 51 4.29 -2.03 2.10
N LYS A 52 5.48 -2.35 1.62
CA LYS A 52 5.75 -3.36 0.61
C LYS A 52 6.76 -4.35 1.16
N VAL A 53 6.48 -5.63 0.99
CA VAL A 53 7.31 -6.73 1.48
C VAL A 53 7.71 -7.57 0.28
N ILE A 54 9.02 -7.70 0.04
CA ILE A 54 9.55 -8.50 -1.07
C ILE A 54 10.31 -9.68 -0.47
N VAL A 55 9.91 -10.89 -0.84
CA VAL A 55 10.55 -12.12 -0.37
C VAL A 55 11.56 -12.58 -1.41
N GLY A 56 12.81 -12.70 -0.96
CA GLY A 56 13.93 -13.11 -1.80
C GLY A 56 14.29 -14.59 -1.64
N GLU A 57 15.55 -14.85 -1.94
CA GLU A 57 16.16 -16.17 -1.91
C GLU A 57 16.27 -16.73 -0.48
N LYS A 58 16.60 -18.01 -0.41
CA LYS A 58 16.86 -18.71 0.84
C LYS A 58 18.12 -18.14 1.51
N SER A 59 18.05 -17.97 2.82
CA SER A 59 19.14 -17.50 3.68
C SER A 59 19.46 -18.56 4.74
N GLU A 60 20.56 -18.37 5.48
CA GLU A 60 20.97 -19.29 6.55
C GLU A 60 19.92 -19.41 7.66
N LEU A 61 19.22 -18.31 7.94
CA LEU A 61 18.18 -18.25 8.98
C LEU A 61 16.76 -18.53 8.45
N GLY A 62 16.57 -18.69 7.14
CA GLY A 62 15.24 -18.87 6.53
C GLY A 62 15.19 -18.28 5.12
N ARG A 63 14.56 -17.11 4.98
CA ARG A 63 14.55 -16.36 3.71
C ARG A 63 14.93 -14.90 3.90
N ALA A 64 15.61 -14.34 2.91
CA ALA A 64 15.87 -12.91 2.84
C ALA A 64 14.56 -12.16 2.51
N LEU A 65 14.34 -11.03 3.16
CA LEU A 65 13.13 -10.22 3.02
C LEU A 65 13.50 -8.74 3.02
N MET A 66 12.90 -7.98 2.11
CA MET A 66 13.03 -6.52 2.06
C MET A 66 11.71 -5.86 2.41
N LEU A 67 11.67 -5.19 3.56
CA LEU A 67 10.54 -4.41 4.03
C LEU A 67 10.75 -2.94 3.65
N ARG A 68 9.81 -2.39 2.88
CA ARG A 68 9.78 -0.97 2.50
C ARG A 68 8.55 -0.34 3.12
N ILE A 69 8.76 0.62 4.02
CA ILE A 69 7.69 1.38 4.66
C ILE A 69 7.65 2.77 4.04
N ASP A 70 6.45 3.28 3.76
CA ASP A 70 6.27 4.64 3.24
C ASP A 70 6.99 5.67 4.12
N GLY A 71 7.86 6.48 3.51
CA GLY A 71 8.66 7.50 4.21
C GLY A 71 9.87 7.01 5.02
N LYS A 72 10.20 5.70 5.03
CA LYS A 72 11.40 5.16 5.68
C LYS A 72 12.36 4.48 4.70
N GLN A 73 13.62 4.31 5.11
CA GLN A 73 14.59 3.54 4.33
C GLN A 73 14.20 2.05 4.29
N PRO A 74 14.46 1.34 3.17
CA PRO A 74 14.25 -0.10 3.09
C PRO A 74 15.07 -0.85 4.14
N ILE A 75 14.43 -1.84 4.78
CA ILE A 75 15.06 -2.71 5.80
C ILE A 75 15.20 -4.11 5.19
N ARG A 76 16.42 -4.66 5.19
CA ARG A 76 16.69 -6.04 4.78
C ARG A 76 16.83 -6.92 6.01
N LEU A 77 16.16 -8.06 5.99
CA LEU A 77 15.99 -8.96 7.12
C LEU A 77 16.10 -10.40 6.67
N ASP A 78 16.70 -11.25 7.49
CA ASP A 78 16.60 -12.71 7.33
C ASP A 78 15.52 -13.22 8.28
N MET A 79 14.44 -13.75 7.71
CA MET A 79 13.26 -14.16 8.47
C MET A 79 13.19 -15.69 8.53
N PRO A 80 13.24 -16.29 9.73
CA PRO A 80 12.95 -17.71 9.91
C PRO A 80 11.46 -17.99 9.73
N GLY A 81 11.12 -19.23 9.38
CA GLY A 81 9.74 -19.69 9.37
C GLY A 81 9.05 -19.67 8.02
N GLU A 82 7.73 -19.75 8.06
CA GLU A 82 6.87 -19.93 6.89
C GLU A 82 6.00 -18.71 6.61
N GLU A 83 5.75 -17.88 7.62
CA GLU A 83 4.93 -16.68 7.51
C GLU A 83 5.66 -15.48 8.10
N TRP A 84 5.36 -14.30 7.58
CA TRP A 84 5.66 -13.03 8.23
C TRP A 84 4.36 -12.39 8.73
N GLN A 85 4.50 -11.58 9.77
CA GLN A 85 3.42 -10.85 10.42
C GLN A 85 3.77 -9.36 10.50
N LEU A 86 2.85 -8.50 10.10
CA LEU A 86 2.94 -7.06 10.28
C LEU A 86 1.76 -6.58 11.14
N ASP A 87 2.08 -6.00 12.29
CA ASP A 87 1.13 -5.43 13.24
C ASP A 87 1.01 -3.93 13.02
N GLY A 88 -0.23 -3.42 13.02
CA GLY A 88 -0.54 -2.01 12.95
C GLY A 88 -1.63 -1.61 13.94
N ARG A 89 -1.64 -0.34 14.31
CA ARG A 89 -2.59 0.24 15.26
C ARG A 89 -3.30 1.43 14.65
N PHE A 90 -4.59 1.48 14.91
CA PHE A 90 -5.52 2.42 14.30
C PHE A 90 -6.12 3.30 15.38
N LEU A 91 -6.01 4.61 15.18
CA LEU A 91 -6.72 5.62 15.95
C LEU A 91 -7.85 6.20 15.11
N LYS A 92 -9.08 5.95 15.55
CA LYS A 92 -10.27 6.48 14.92
C LYS A 92 -10.79 7.69 15.68
N TRP A 93 -10.96 8.80 14.97
CA TRP A 93 -11.60 10.01 15.49
C TRP A 93 -13.12 9.87 15.44
N LYS A 94 -13.81 10.51 16.39
CA LYS A 94 -15.26 10.68 16.30
C LYS A 94 -15.65 11.51 15.08
N ALA A 95 -16.87 11.32 14.60
CA ALA A 95 -17.38 11.99 13.40
C ALA A 95 -17.21 13.52 13.44
N TRP A 96 -17.50 14.15 14.57
CA TRP A 96 -17.34 15.60 14.73
C TRP A 96 -15.87 16.04 14.70
N ALA A 97 -14.93 15.22 15.19
CA ALA A 97 -13.50 15.53 15.14
C ALA A 97 -12.94 15.33 13.73
N ALA A 98 -13.48 14.36 12.97
CA ALA A 98 -13.17 14.20 11.57
C ALA A 98 -13.65 15.41 10.73
N LEU A 99 -14.79 16.02 11.06
CA LEU A 99 -15.27 17.27 10.44
C LEU A 99 -14.30 18.44 10.66
N LEU A 100 -13.52 18.44 11.75
CA LEU A 100 -12.45 19.42 12.01
C LEU A 100 -11.16 19.12 11.24
N GLY A 101 -11.19 18.21 10.26
CA GLY A 101 -10.05 17.86 9.41
C GLY A 101 -9.11 16.82 10.02
N LYS A 102 -9.49 16.14 11.11
CA LYS A 102 -8.68 15.05 11.67
C LYS A 102 -8.84 13.78 10.83
N THR A 103 -7.76 13.31 10.25
CA THR A 103 -7.70 12.01 9.56
C THR A 103 -7.36 10.88 10.53
N PRO A 104 -7.90 9.67 10.33
CA PRO A 104 -7.51 8.51 11.11
C PRO A 104 -6.00 8.29 11.01
N ASN A 105 -5.37 8.02 12.14
CA ASN A 105 -3.94 7.77 12.20
C ASN A 105 -3.70 6.27 12.21
N VAL A 106 -2.84 5.80 11.30
CA VAL A 106 -2.41 4.41 11.24
C VAL A 106 -0.91 4.37 11.44
N ARG A 107 -0.48 3.54 12.38
CA ARG A 107 0.92 3.35 12.72
C ARG A 107 1.27 1.88 12.65
N LEU A 108 2.35 1.54 11.96
CA LEU A 108 2.94 0.20 12.02
C LEU A 108 3.71 0.05 13.33
N GLU A 109 3.46 -1.05 14.04
CA GLU A 109 4.05 -1.28 15.35
C GLU A 109 5.19 -2.27 15.29
N ARG A 110 4.97 -3.41 14.65
CA ARG A 110 5.89 -4.53 14.80
C ARG A 110 5.86 -5.41 13.56
N PHE A 111 7.03 -5.87 13.16
CA PHE A 111 7.20 -6.84 12.10
C PHE A 111 7.84 -8.08 12.70
N SER A 112 7.27 -9.26 12.48
CA SER A 112 7.74 -10.48 13.11
C SER A 112 7.62 -11.71 12.22
N SER A 113 8.48 -12.69 12.45
CA SER A 113 8.37 -14.00 11.83
C SER A 113 7.40 -14.88 12.59
N ARG A 114 6.59 -15.66 11.87
CA ARG A 114 5.67 -16.62 12.44
C ARG A 114 5.93 -18.02 11.87
N ARG A 115 5.72 -19.01 12.74
CA ARG A 115 5.81 -20.43 12.40
C ARG A 115 4.56 -21.14 12.81
N GLU A 116 4.20 -22.19 12.06
CA GLU A 116 3.17 -23.10 12.49
C GLU A 116 3.61 -23.84 13.76
N LYS A 117 2.65 -24.11 14.66
CA LYS A 117 2.90 -24.74 15.96
C LYS A 117 3.52 -26.13 15.88
N ASN A 118 3.50 -26.76 14.71
CA ASN A 118 4.00 -28.12 14.49
C ASN A 118 5.45 -28.19 13.94
N ALA A 119 6.12 -27.04 13.74
CA ALA A 119 7.48 -27.02 13.20
C ALA A 119 8.51 -27.55 14.22
N GLN A 120 9.29 -28.57 13.83
CA GLN A 120 10.13 -29.39 14.71
C GLN A 120 11.42 -28.72 15.25
N VAL A 121 11.78 -27.52 14.76
CA VAL A 121 13.08 -26.87 15.08
C VAL A 121 12.82 -25.62 15.94
N ALA A 122 13.56 -25.38 17.01
CA ALA A 122 13.39 -24.21 17.89
C ALA A 122 14.31 -23.04 17.46
N SER A 123 13.97 -22.33 16.38
CA SER A 123 14.52 -21.00 16.11
C SER A 123 13.66 -19.94 16.80
N GLU A 124 14.29 -18.97 17.47
CA GLU A 124 13.59 -17.83 18.05
C GLU A 124 12.95 -16.98 16.94
N PRO A 125 11.73 -16.43 17.17
CA PRO A 125 11.11 -15.55 16.20
C PRO A 125 11.91 -14.25 16.09
N VAL A 126 12.16 -13.80 14.86
CA VAL A 126 12.67 -12.46 14.59
C VAL A 126 11.53 -11.48 14.82
N ILE A 127 11.76 -10.46 15.66
CA ILE A 127 10.79 -9.43 16.01
C ILE A 127 11.49 -8.07 15.92
N ILE A 128 10.88 -7.14 15.20
CA ILE A 128 11.39 -5.78 15.01
C ILE A 128 10.27 -4.81 15.35
N GLU A 129 10.57 -3.90 16.27
CA GLU A 129 9.70 -2.79 16.61
C GLU A 129 9.86 -1.68 15.56
N LEU A 130 8.75 -1.31 14.91
CA LEU A 130 8.67 -0.22 13.92
C LEU A 130 8.23 1.10 14.58
N ILE A 131 7.83 1.05 15.85
CA ILE A 131 7.38 2.19 16.62
C ILE A 131 8.56 3.14 16.87
N GLU A 132 8.44 4.34 16.31
CA GLU A 132 9.21 5.47 16.82
C GLU A 132 8.44 6.11 17.97
N SER A 133 9.16 6.38 19.06
CA SER A 133 8.59 7.07 20.22
C SER A 133 7.96 8.39 19.74
N PRO A 134 6.64 8.58 19.92
CA PRO A 134 6.04 9.87 19.59
C PRO A 134 6.72 10.94 20.44
N GLY A 135 7.14 12.04 19.81
CA GLY A 135 7.69 13.18 20.55
C GLY A 135 6.73 13.61 21.67
N ALA A 136 7.27 14.14 22.78
CA ALA A 136 6.50 14.45 23.98
C ALA A 136 5.26 15.34 23.74
N TRP A 137 5.30 16.19 22.71
CA TRP A 137 4.16 17.01 22.32
C TRP A 137 3.01 16.20 21.69
N ILE A 138 3.33 15.13 20.93
CA ILE A 138 2.35 14.26 20.27
C ILE A 138 1.63 13.42 21.31
N SER A 139 2.37 12.87 22.28
CA SER A 139 1.77 12.11 23.37
C SER A 139 0.86 12.99 24.22
N ALA A 140 1.30 14.20 24.59
CA ALA A 140 0.45 15.14 25.31
C ALA A 140 -0.82 15.52 24.53
N ALA A 141 -0.71 15.78 23.22
CA ALA A 141 -1.87 16.09 22.38
C ALA A 141 -2.87 14.93 22.31
N MET A 142 -2.38 13.69 22.25
CA MET A 142 -3.20 12.48 22.27
C MET A 142 -3.93 12.32 23.61
N THR A 143 -3.24 12.54 24.73
CA THR A 143 -3.86 12.50 26.07
C THR A 143 -4.98 13.54 26.21
N ILE A 144 -4.76 14.77 25.72
CA ILE A 144 -5.79 15.81 25.72
C ILE A 144 -6.98 15.42 24.83
N ALA A 145 -6.71 14.87 23.64
CA ALA A 145 -7.75 14.42 22.73
C ALA A 145 -8.63 13.30 23.32
N GLU A 146 -8.03 12.37 24.07
CA GLU A 146 -8.76 11.34 24.81
C GLU A 146 -9.61 11.95 25.93
N GLN A 147 -9.06 12.87 26.72
CA GLN A 147 -9.80 13.57 27.79
C GLN A 147 -10.99 14.37 27.27
N LEU A 148 -10.85 14.99 26.10
CA LEU A 148 -11.93 15.71 25.41
C LEU A 148 -12.91 14.77 24.69
N GLY A 149 -12.71 13.45 24.78
CA GLY A 149 -13.58 12.44 24.18
C GLY A 149 -13.61 12.51 22.65
N MET A 150 -12.53 12.96 22.01
CA MET A 150 -12.43 13.07 20.54
C MET A 150 -12.17 11.73 19.85
N VAL A 151 -11.62 10.77 20.59
CA VAL A 151 -11.28 9.43 20.11
C VAL A 151 -12.53 8.54 20.17
N ASP A 152 -12.81 7.86 19.07
CA ASP A 152 -13.91 6.89 18.95
C ASP A 152 -13.44 5.49 19.35
N ALA A 153 -12.36 5.03 18.71
CA ALA A 153 -11.82 3.70 18.91
C ALA A 153 -10.30 3.68 18.74
N TYR A 154 -9.68 2.77 19.49
CA TYR A 154 -8.27 2.44 19.38
C TYR A 154 -8.11 0.92 19.33
N TYR A 155 -7.63 0.41 18.20
CA TYR A 155 -7.58 -1.03 17.96
C TYR A 155 -6.35 -1.44 17.15
N GLY A 156 -5.94 -2.70 17.33
CA GLY A 156 -4.86 -3.34 16.56
C GLY A 156 -5.41 -4.14 15.39
N SER A 157 -4.65 -4.19 14.31
CA SER A 157 -4.90 -5.03 13.14
C SER A 157 -3.58 -5.62 12.68
N SER A 158 -3.60 -6.89 12.26
CA SER A 158 -2.40 -7.64 11.88
C SER A 158 -2.64 -8.35 10.57
N VAL A 159 -1.61 -8.37 9.72
CA VAL A 159 -1.59 -9.13 8.47
C VAL A 159 -0.56 -10.24 8.60
N TYR A 160 -0.90 -11.42 8.08
CA TYR A 160 -0.06 -12.61 8.06
C TYR A 160 0.01 -13.09 6.62
N MET A 161 1.21 -13.39 6.12
CA MET A 161 1.40 -13.85 4.74
C MET A 161 2.57 -14.82 4.66
N PRO A 162 2.55 -15.74 3.67
CA PRO A 162 3.61 -16.72 3.50
C PRO A 162 4.92 -16.10 3.03
N LEU A 163 6.04 -16.69 3.44
CA LEU A 163 7.39 -16.46 2.93
C LEU A 163 7.59 -17.24 1.62
N ALA A 164 6.72 -16.98 0.64
CA ALA A 164 6.78 -17.57 -0.68
C ALA A 164 7.91 -16.94 -1.51
N GLU A 165 8.66 -17.77 -2.24
CA GLU A 165 9.77 -17.31 -3.09
C GLU A 165 9.33 -16.32 -4.16
N GLY A 166 10.06 -15.22 -4.32
CA GLY A 166 9.77 -14.21 -5.35
C GLY A 166 8.43 -13.50 -5.16
N ALA A 167 7.78 -13.65 -4.00
CA ALA A 167 6.50 -13.01 -3.74
C ALA A 167 6.68 -11.55 -3.33
N GLU A 168 5.83 -10.68 -3.88
CA GLU A 168 5.72 -9.28 -3.48
C GLU A 168 4.34 -9.02 -2.87
N PHE A 169 4.35 -8.50 -1.65
CA PHE A 169 3.14 -8.17 -0.91
C PHE A 169 3.03 -6.67 -0.73
N ILE A 170 1.80 -6.16 -0.92
CA ILE A 170 1.46 -4.77 -0.65
C ILE A 170 0.49 -4.76 0.52
N VAL A 171 0.87 -4.07 1.59
CA VAL A 171 0.02 -3.87 2.77
C VAL A 171 -0.57 -2.48 2.69
N SER A 172 -1.89 -2.42 2.62
CA SER A 172 -2.66 -1.18 2.63
C SER A 172 -3.40 -1.01 3.95
N ALA A 173 -3.72 0.22 4.30
CA ALA A 173 -4.65 0.53 5.37
C ALA A 173 -5.96 1.04 4.79
N THR A 174 -7.03 0.53 5.37
CA THR A 174 -8.42 0.93 5.14
C THR A 174 -8.98 1.49 6.43
N MET A 175 -10.20 2.04 6.40
CA MET A 175 -10.87 2.48 7.64
C MET A 175 -11.18 1.35 8.62
N SER A 176 -11.23 0.09 8.15
CA SER A 176 -11.50 -1.10 8.96
C SER A 176 -10.25 -1.80 9.51
N GLY A 177 -9.05 -1.45 9.04
CA GLY A 177 -7.81 -2.10 9.45
C GLY A 177 -6.81 -2.25 8.31
N LEU A 178 -5.82 -3.12 8.51
CA LEU A 178 -4.86 -3.49 7.48
C LEU A 178 -5.52 -4.44 6.47
N GLY A 179 -5.34 -4.15 5.19
CA GLY A 179 -5.62 -5.03 4.07
C GLY A 179 -4.32 -5.50 3.43
N ASN A 180 -4.39 -6.62 2.74
CA ASN A 180 -3.24 -7.25 2.10
C ASN A 180 -3.57 -7.64 0.67
N GLY A 181 -2.76 -7.14 -0.27
CA GLY A 181 -2.71 -7.62 -1.65
C GLY A 181 -1.41 -8.36 -1.88
N TYR A 182 -1.43 -9.40 -2.71
CA TYR A 182 -0.22 -10.07 -3.16
C TYR A 182 -0.18 -10.10 -4.67
N TYR A 183 1.02 -9.88 -5.20
CA TYR A 183 1.35 -10.11 -6.60
C TYR A 183 2.55 -11.04 -6.58
N VAL A 184 2.38 -12.24 -7.12
CA VAL A 184 3.53 -13.10 -7.41
C VAL A 184 4.10 -12.56 -8.71
N SER A 185 5.32 -12.03 -8.69
CA SER A 185 6.05 -11.79 -9.92
C SER A 185 6.41 -13.16 -10.49
N VAL A 186 5.53 -13.73 -11.31
CA VAL A 186 5.87 -14.89 -12.11
C VAL A 186 6.93 -14.44 -13.10
N ASP A 187 8.08 -15.10 -13.10
CA ASP A 187 9.06 -14.88 -14.14
C ASP A 187 8.44 -15.34 -15.47
N PRO A 188 8.40 -14.49 -16.52
CA PRO A 188 7.79 -14.84 -17.79
C PRO A 188 8.47 -16.04 -18.47
N GLY A 189 9.68 -16.41 -18.03
CA GLY A 189 10.36 -17.64 -18.44
C GLY A 189 9.65 -18.93 -18.03
N GLU A 190 8.87 -18.92 -16.94
CA GLU A 190 8.09 -20.11 -16.50
C GLU A 190 6.77 -20.28 -17.25
N LEU A 191 6.22 -19.21 -17.84
CA LEU A 191 4.93 -19.22 -18.52
C LEU A 191 5.04 -19.53 -20.03
N GLY A 192 6.24 -19.82 -20.54
CA GLY A 192 6.47 -20.03 -21.99
C GLY A 192 6.09 -18.81 -22.84
N LEU A 193 5.92 -17.64 -22.22
CA LEU A 193 5.62 -16.39 -22.90
C LEU A 193 6.94 -15.82 -23.43
N PRO A 194 7.01 -15.37 -24.70
CA PRO A 194 8.20 -14.72 -25.21
C PRO A 194 8.51 -13.54 -24.29
N GLY A 195 9.67 -13.61 -23.63
CA GLY A 195 10.09 -12.61 -22.66
C GLY A 195 10.06 -11.23 -23.31
N ARG A 196 9.05 -10.43 -22.95
CA ARG A 196 9.08 -9.00 -23.25
C ARG A 196 10.25 -8.44 -22.43
N ARG A 197 11.36 -8.15 -23.11
CA ARG A 197 12.61 -7.62 -22.53
C ARG A 197 12.44 -6.24 -21.89
N ASP A 198 11.24 -5.67 -21.93
CA ASP A 198 10.96 -4.31 -21.51
C ASP A 198 10.25 -4.26 -20.15
N ARG A 199 10.61 -5.14 -19.20
CA ARG A 199 10.32 -4.85 -17.79
C ARG A 199 11.34 -3.80 -17.35
N PRO A 200 10.93 -2.60 -16.91
CA PRO A 200 11.86 -1.70 -16.25
C PRO A 200 12.32 -2.39 -14.98
N VAL A 201 13.55 -2.90 -15.01
CA VAL A 201 14.32 -3.12 -13.79
C VAL A 201 14.45 -1.74 -13.17
N PHE A 202 13.74 -1.50 -12.06
CA PHE A 202 13.92 -0.28 -11.30
C PHE A 202 15.32 -0.30 -10.69
N SER A 203 16.30 0.18 -11.45
CA SER A 203 17.64 0.50 -10.96
C SER A 203 17.53 1.65 -9.96
N PRO A 204 18.26 1.57 -8.83
CA PRO A 204 18.36 2.68 -7.90
C PRO A 204 19.25 3.76 -8.54
N CYS A 205 18.91 5.02 -8.33
CA CYS A 205 19.59 6.25 -8.77
C CYS A 205 19.21 6.80 -10.16
N GLY A 206 18.74 8.06 -10.14
CA GLY A 206 18.99 9.03 -11.21
C GLY A 206 17.81 9.41 -12.10
N VAL A 207 17.14 10.51 -11.76
CA VAL A 207 16.49 11.38 -12.76
C VAL A 207 17.61 12.17 -13.45
N LEU A 208 17.85 11.97 -14.75
CA LEU A 208 18.46 12.98 -15.62
C LEU A 208 18.41 12.60 -17.12
N GLY A 209 17.87 13.50 -17.94
CA GLY A 209 18.47 13.85 -19.24
C GLY A 209 18.00 13.11 -20.49
N ASP A 210 17.56 13.92 -21.46
CA ASP A 210 17.18 13.61 -22.84
C ASP A 210 18.21 12.78 -23.64
N GLY A 211 17.70 12.01 -24.62
CA GLY A 211 18.51 11.36 -25.64
C GLY A 211 17.67 10.61 -26.68
N LEU A 212 17.30 11.32 -27.75
CA LEU A 212 16.83 10.76 -29.03
C LEU A 212 17.96 9.93 -29.69
N ALA A 213 17.67 8.70 -30.09
CA ALA A 213 18.34 7.95 -31.16
C ALA A 213 17.42 6.77 -31.52
N ASP A 214 16.68 6.85 -32.63
CA ASP A 214 17.06 6.49 -34.00
C ASP A 214 16.75 5.02 -34.33
N GLU A 215 15.78 4.87 -35.24
CA GLU A 215 15.46 3.67 -36.00
C GLU A 215 16.68 3.19 -36.80
N GLU A 216 16.95 1.89 -36.82
CA GLU A 216 17.41 1.19 -38.03
C GLU A 216 17.00 -0.30 -37.97
N SER A 217 16.38 -0.75 -39.06
CA SER A 217 15.84 -2.09 -39.32
C SER A 217 16.93 -3.11 -39.75
N PRO A 218 16.62 -4.42 -39.86
CA PRO A 218 17.59 -5.50 -39.79
C PRO A 218 18.14 -5.95 -41.16
N GLY A 219 19.33 -6.54 -41.14
CA GLY A 219 19.90 -7.30 -42.25
C GLY A 219 20.62 -8.55 -41.76
N ASP A 220 20.10 -9.70 -42.16
CA ASP A 220 20.72 -11.05 -42.21
C ASP A 220 20.49 -11.52 -43.68
N PRO A 221 21.21 -12.49 -44.30
CA PRO A 221 22.08 -13.51 -43.69
C PRO A 221 23.40 -13.81 -44.41
N GLY A 222 24.27 -14.55 -43.71
CA GLY A 222 25.46 -15.19 -44.29
C GLY A 222 25.83 -16.47 -43.54
N LEU A 223 25.58 -17.62 -44.20
CA LEU A 223 26.10 -18.96 -43.89
C LEU A 223 27.62 -18.96 -43.65
N ASP A 224 28.10 -19.77 -42.70
CA ASP A 224 29.17 -20.74 -42.97
C ASP A 224 29.16 -21.91 -41.97
N ASP A 225 29.35 -23.11 -42.51
CA ASP A 225 29.44 -24.39 -41.82
C ASP A 225 30.85 -24.61 -41.24
N GLY A 226 30.97 -25.27 -40.09
CA GLY A 226 32.27 -25.56 -39.50
C GLY A 226 32.26 -26.49 -38.29
N ASP A 227 32.37 -27.78 -38.61
CA ASP A 227 32.53 -28.96 -37.76
C ASP A 227 33.77 -28.94 -36.82
N GLN A 228 33.74 -29.87 -35.85
CA GLN A 228 34.83 -30.46 -35.04
C GLN A 228 35.07 -29.85 -33.64
N SER A 229 34.58 -30.49 -32.57
CA SER A 229 35.08 -31.72 -31.92
C SER A 229 36.26 -31.51 -30.98
N GLN A 230 36.10 -32.00 -29.74
CA GLN A 230 37.14 -32.56 -28.85
C GLN A 230 38.10 -31.55 -28.19
N THR A 231 38.57 -31.63 -26.94
CA THR A 231 38.58 -32.68 -25.90
C THR A 231 39.16 -32.08 -24.60
N ALA A 232 38.62 -32.54 -23.47
CA ALA A 232 39.23 -32.76 -22.16
C ALA A 232 39.92 -31.65 -21.32
N ALA A 233 39.53 -31.71 -20.04
CA ALA A 233 40.38 -31.92 -18.87
C ALA A 233 40.66 -30.74 -17.91
N THR A 234 40.56 -31.14 -16.63
CA THR A 234 41.30 -30.68 -15.44
C THR A 234 40.86 -29.39 -14.73
N ARG A 235 40.07 -29.62 -13.67
CA ARG A 235 40.15 -28.98 -12.34
C ARG A 235 41.60 -29.06 -11.79
N PRO A 236 41.99 -28.40 -10.67
CA PRO A 236 41.32 -27.36 -9.87
C PRO A 236 42.22 -26.13 -9.62
N GLU A 237 41.67 -25.00 -9.16
CA GLU A 237 42.28 -24.32 -8.02
C GLU A 237 41.32 -23.41 -7.27
N ARG A 238 41.48 -23.42 -5.94
CA ARG A 238 40.82 -22.55 -4.97
C ARG A 238 41.30 -21.12 -5.21
N SER A 239 40.38 -20.15 -5.10
CA SER A 239 40.76 -18.78 -4.74
C SER A 239 39.75 -18.23 -3.77
N VAL A 240 40.23 -18.04 -2.55
CA VAL A 240 39.64 -17.30 -1.45
C VAL A 240 39.98 -15.83 -1.69
N LEU A 241 38.99 -14.95 -1.78
CA LEU A 241 39.12 -13.49 -1.64
C LEU A 241 37.73 -12.96 -1.26
N LYS A 242 37.44 -12.72 0.03
CA LYS A 242 37.82 -11.60 0.90
C LYS A 242 37.15 -10.28 0.48
N LEU A 243 36.25 -9.84 1.36
CA LEU A 243 35.45 -8.62 1.31
C LEU A 243 36.26 -7.36 0.99
N MET A 244 35.60 -6.39 0.35
CA MET A 244 35.70 -4.99 0.74
C MET A 244 34.46 -4.21 0.31
N CYS A 245 33.74 -3.65 1.29
CA CYS A 245 32.78 -2.57 1.10
C CYS A 245 33.51 -1.31 0.62
N THR A 246 32.84 -0.51 -0.22
CA THR A 246 32.88 0.95 -0.15
C THR A 246 31.49 1.46 -0.51
#